data_AF-A0A956C1X5-F1
#
_entry.id   AF-A0A956C1X5-F1
#
_cell.length_a   1.000
_cell.length_b   1.000
_cell.length_c   1.000
_cell.angle_alpha   90.00
_cell.angle_beta   90.00
_cell.angle_gamma   90.00
#
_symmetry.space_group_name_H-M   'P 1'
#
loop_
_entity.id
_entity.type
_entity.pdbx_description
1 polymer ?
#
loop_
_entity_poly.entity_id
_entity_poly.type
_entity_poly.pdbx_seq_one_letter_code
_entity_poly.pdbx_strand_id
1 'polypeptide(L)'
;MSLRLRKLVAVTALLGAVTGAACKPKSPPATTDDDTTLAQDGVDTAAAETDAQLLTSTLVSATGAGGLALASASDLSGGELAPSDVGDGAKAFFFPRGCLTTAHDAAARTVTYTFGGCIGPNGLARIAGVVTARYAVAPGSLTLDLTATDLRINRATVDWSARAVVSATGAQRSMTWKGQLSGKTARGRDLARSAETSVRWQVGEPCIAVDGTAQGDVGGRGVRTEVKAYARCRGECPEAGGSIKVTSLTNDRSLELSFDGTNKATLRASTGRTATVTMLCGGG
;
A
#
# COMPACT_ATOMS: atom_id res chain seq x y z
N MET A 1 -24.28 42.41 5.23
CA MET A 1 -24.49 41.45 4.11
C MET A 1 -23.14 40.85 3.75
N SER A 2 -22.77 39.71 4.36
CA SER A 2 -22.97 38.32 3.86
C SER A 2 -22.17 38.06 2.57
N LEU A 3 -21.29 37.06 2.43
CA LEU A 3 -21.12 35.77 3.10
C LEU A 3 -19.64 35.32 2.92
N ARG A 4 -18.94 34.88 3.98
CA ARG A 4 -17.66 34.14 3.86
C ARG A 4 -17.95 32.65 3.75
N LEU A 5 -17.65 32.07 2.58
CA LEU A 5 -17.77 30.63 2.32
C LEU A 5 -16.53 29.90 2.87
N ARG A 6 -16.59 29.43 4.13
CA ARG A 6 -15.57 28.52 4.70
C ARG A 6 -15.90 27.08 4.30
N LYS A 7 -15.16 26.52 3.34
CA LYS A 7 -15.18 25.08 3.03
C LYS A 7 -14.27 24.35 4.02
N LEU A 8 -14.88 23.54 4.90
CA LEU A 8 -14.18 22.55 5.72
C LEU A 8 -13.86 21.33 4.84
N VAL A 9 -12.59 20.94 4.79
CA VAL A 9 -12.14 19.68 4.16
C VAL A 9 -12.00 18.64 5.28
N ALA A 10 -12.79 17.58 5.18
CA ALA A 10 -12.77 16.45 6.11
C ALA A 10 -11.47 15.65 5.92
N VAL A 11 -10.71 15.52 7.00
CA VAL A 11 -9.54 14.64 7.11
C VAL A 11 -10.06 13.21 7.29
N THR A 12 -10.39 12.55 6.19
CA THR A 12 -10.96 11.18 6.18
C THR A 12 -10.15 10.21 5.32
N ALA A 13 -8.88 10.51 5.03
CA ALA A 13 -8.15 9.82 3.95
C ALA A 13 -6.82 9.17 4.34
N LEU A 14 -6.51 8.96 5.63
CA LEU A 14 -5.31 8.22 6.05
C LEU A 14 -5.49 6.69 6.06
N LEU A 15 -6.68 6.18 5.77
CA LEU A 15 -6.95 4.75 5.54
C LEU A 15 -7.61 4.57 4.16
N GLY A 16 -6.82 4.69 3.10
CA GLY A 16 -7.26 4.36 1.75
C GLY A 16 -7.29 2.85 1.52
N ALA A 17 -8.36 2.18 1.96
CA ALA A 17 -8.89 0.93 1.40
C ALA A 17 -10.14 0.42 2.17
N VAL A 18 -11.23 1.22 2.26
CA VAL A 18 -12.61 0.70 2.39
C VAL A 18 -13.59 1.73 1.78
N THR A 19 -14.52 1.26 0.96
CA THR A 19 -15.42 1.99 0.07
C THR A 19 -16.54 2.80 0.73
N GLY A 20 -16.76 4.02 0.21
CA GLY A 20 -18.05 4.64 -0.13
C GLY A 20 -19.22 4.69 0.87
N ALA A 21 -19.37 5.81 1.58
CA ALA A 21 -20.66 6.51 1.80
C ALA A 21 -20.38 7.89 2.42
N ALA A 22 -21.08 8.93 1.92
CA ALA A 22 -20.93 10.31 2.37
C ALA A 22 -21.56 10.51 3.76
N CYS A 23 -20.74 10.80 4.78
CA CYS A 23 -21.18 11.30 6.07
C CYS A 23 -20.75 12.76 6.26
N LYS A 24 -21.69 13.65 6.58
CA LYS A 24 -21.43 15.03 7.02
C LYS A 24 -20.71 14.99 8.38
N PRO A 25 -19.48 15.52 8.52
CA PRO A 25 -18.81 15.59 9.81
C PRO A 25 -19.33 16.78 10.63
N LYS A 26 -19.47 16.56 11.94
CA LYS A 26 -19.55 17.61 12.97
C LYS A 26 -18.26 18.41 12.93
N SER A 27 -18.34 19.74 12.82
CA SER A 27 -17.21 20.63 12.52
C SER A 27 -15.99 20.40 13.42
N PRO A 28 -14.85 19.89 12.90
CA PRO A 28 -13.61 19.86 13.64
C PRO A 28 -13.09 21.26 13.98
N PRO A 29 -12.26 21.40 15.03
CA PRO A 29 -11.56 22.64 15.35
C PRO A 29 -10.69 23.10 14.18
N ALA A 30 -10.51 24.42 14.04
CA ALA A 30 -9.71 25.01 12.97
C ALA A 30 -8.29 24.43 12.95
N THR A 31 -7.96 23.69 11.89
CA THR A 31 -6.59 23.27 11.60
C THR A 31 -5.81 24.48 11.08
N THR A 32 -4.51 24.52 11.38
CA THR A 32 -3.59 25.44 10.71
C THR A 32 -3.42 24.97 9.26
N ASP A 33 -3.13 25.87 8.33
CA ASP A 33 -2.98 25.53 6.91
C ASP A 33 -1.89 24.45 6.69
N ASP A 34 -0.83 24.47 7.50
CA ASP A 34 0.27 23.50 7.44
C ASP A 34 -0.15 22.07 7.80
N ASP A 35 -0.96 21.88 8.85
CA ASP A 35 -1.39 20.54 9.28
C ASP A 35 -2.33 19.93 8.25
N THR A 36 -3.16 20.76 7.63
CA THR A 36 -4.04 20.35 6.52
C THR A 36 -3.22 19.95 5.31
N THR A 37 -2.18 20.73 4.99
CA THR A 37 -1.26 20.45 3.89
C THR A 37 -0.47 19.16 4.14
N LEU A 38 0.04 18.95 5.36
CA LEU A 38 0.77 17.74 5.72
C LEU A 38 -0.14 16.50 5.70
N ALA A 39 -1.37 16.60 6.18
CA ALA A 39 -2.34 15.53 6.08
C ALA A 39 -2.61 15.17 4.61
N GLN A 40 -2.79 16.20 3.76
CA GLN A 40 -2.94 16.03 2.33
C GLN A 40 -1.72 15.37 1.67
N ASP A 41 -0.51 15.78 2.05
CA ASP A 41 0.73 15.19 1.53
C ASP A 41 0.82 13.72 1.93
N GLY A 42 0.54 13.41 3.20
CA GLY A 42 0.52 12.03 3.71
C GLY A 42 -0.47 11.13 2.97
N VAL A 43 -1.65 11.65 2.64
CA VAL A 43 -2.67 10.92 1.86
C VAL A 43 -2.19 10.63 0.44
N ASP A 44 -1.60 11.62 -0.23
CA ASP A 44 -1.09 11.45 -1.59
C ASP A 44 0.03 10.41 -1.64
N THR A 45 0.96 10.45 -0.68
CA THR A 45 2.06 9.49 -0.58
C THR A 45 1.55 8.10 -0.28
N ALA A 46 0.67 7.98 0.74
CA ALA A 46 0.19 6.70 1.18
C ALA A 46 -0.59 6.00 0.06
N ALA A 47 -1.39 6.72 -0.72
CA ALA A 47 -2.12 6.14 -1.83
C ALA A 47 -1.18 5.54 -2.89
N ALA A 48 -0.23 6.32 -3.42
CA ALA A 48 0.66 5.84 -4.48
C ALA A 48 1.60 4.71 -4.02
N GLU A 49 2.15 4.82 -2.81
CA GLU A 49 3.04 3.80 -2.23
C GLU A 49 2.30 2.52 -1.90
N THR A 50 1.14 2.63 -1.25
CA THR A 50 0.30 1.47 -0.89
C THR A 50 -0.20 0.79 -2.16
N ASP A 51 -0.60 1.55 -3.19
CA ASP A 51 -1.05 0.98 -4.47
C ASP A 51 0.06 0.16 -5.14
N ALA A 52 1.30 0.66 -5.17
CA ALA A 52 2.44 -0.07 -5.73
C ALA A 52 2.81 -1.31 -4.88
N GLN A 53 2.76 -1.20 -3.55
CA GLN A 53 3.03 -2.30 -2.64
C GLN A 53 1.95 -3.40 -2.73
N LEU A 54 0.67 -3.02 -2.80
CA LEU A 54 -0.44 -3.93 -2.99
C LEU A 54 -0.37 -4.59 -4.36
N LEU A 55 -0.03 -3.84 -5.41
CA LEU A 55 0.22 -4.44 -6.72
C LEU A 55 1.35 -5.47 -6.62
N THR A 56 2.47 -5.13 -5.99
CA THR A 56 3.58 -6.07 -5.76
C THR A 56 3.09 -7.35 -5.11
N SER A 57 2.38 -7.26 -3.98
CA SER A 57 1.93 -8.45 -3.24
C SER A 57 0.98 -9.33 -4.06
N THR A 58 0.16 -8.74 -4.93
CA THR A 58 -0.72 -9.49 -5.84
C THR A 58 0.02 -10.20 -6.97
N LEU A 59 1.15 -9.63 -7.44
CA LEU A 59 1.99 -10.25 -8.47
C LEU A 59 2.74 -11.48 -7.94
N VAL A 60 3.03 -11.51 -6.64
CA VAL A 60 3.74 -12.63 -6.00
C VAL A 60 2.79 -13.79 -5.63
N SER A 61 1.47 -13.60 -5.69
CA SER A 61 0.48 -14.62 -5.29
C SER A 61 0.38 -15.74 -6.34
N ALA A 62 1.09 -16.84 -6.06
CA ALA A 62 1.32 -17.94 -6.99
C ALA A 62 0.17 -18.96 -7.10
N THR A 63 -0.87 -18.91 -6.26
CA THR A 63 -1.96 -19.91 -6.32
C THR A 63 -3.28 -19.34 -6.81
N GLY A 64 -3.92 -20.06 -7.75
CA GLY A 64 -5.22 -19.72 -8.33
C GLY A 64 -6.41 -19.85 -7.37
N ALA A 65 -6.18 -20.06 -6.06
CA ALA A 65 -7.22 -20.31 -5.07
C ALA A 65 -7.82 -19.03 -4.43
N GLY A 66 -7.49 -17.84 -4.92
CA GLY A 66 -8.17 -16.59 -4.53
C GLY A 66 -7.88 -16.08 -3.11
N GLY A 67 -6.92 -16.68 -2.41
CA GLY A 67 -6.32 -16.14 -1.18
C GLY A 67 -4.94 -15.54 -1.46
N LEU A 68 -4.43 -14.68 -0.57
CA LEU A 68 -3.03 -14.23 -0.52
C LEU A 68 -2.10 -15.41 -0.18
N ALA A 69 -2.09 -16.44 -1.03
CA ALA A 69 -1.20 -17.58 -0.92
C ALA A 69 0.04 -17.27 -1.76
N LEU A 70 0.88 -16.43 -1.18
CA LEU A 70 2.30 -16.39 -1.52
C LEU A 70 2.85 -17.79 -1.25
N ALA A 71 3.34 -18.45 -2.31
CA ALA A 71 3.99 -19.77 -2.35
C ALA A 71 3.77 -20.63 -1.08
N SER A 72 2.95 -21.67 -1.21
CA SER A 72 2.74 -22.65 -0.15
C SER A 72 4.10 -23.18 0.35
N ALA A 73 4.16 -23.67 1.59
CA ALA A 73 5.45 -24.08 2.16
C ALA A 73 6.10 -25.17 1.28
N SER A 74 5.29 -26.02 0.64
CA SER A 74 5.67 -26.99 -0.38
C SER A 74 6.31 -26.38 -1.63
N ASP A 75 5.85 -25.20 -2.09
CA ASP A 75 6.43 -24.47 -3.23
C ASP A 75 7.82 -23.88 -2.91
N LEU A 76 8.15 -23.75 -1.62
CA LEU A 76 9.43 -23.20 -1.15
C LEU A 76 10.37 -24.24 -0.51
N SER A 77 9.85 -25.44 -0.20
CA SER A 77 10.60 -26.49 0.50
C SER A 77 10.89 -27.74 -0.34
N GLY A 78 10.27 -27.92 -1.51
CA GLY A 78 10.34 -29.23 -2.19
C GLY A 78 10.13 -29.33 -3.71
N GLY A 79 9.95 -28.24 -4.46
CA GLY A 79 9.82 -28.33 -5.93
C GLY A 79 10.11 -26.99 -6.58
N GLU A 80 10.84 -26.99 -7.70
CA GLU A 80 11.16 -25.78 -8.47
C GLU A 80 9.90 -24.94 -8.70
N LEU A 81 9.89 -23.68 -8.24
CA LEU A 81 8.96 -22.68 -8.78
C LEU A 81 9.19 -22.61 -10.29
N ALA A 82 8.26 -23.12 -11.09
CA ALA A 82 8.36 -22.96 -12.53
C ALA A 82 8.03 -21.50 -12.88
N PRO A 83 8.63 -20.93 -13.94
CA PRO A 83 8.29 -19.59 -14.42
C PRO A 83 6.77 -19.38 -14.57
N SER A 84 6.05 -20.41 -15.03
CA SER A 84 4.58 -20.40 -15.15
C SER A 84 3.84 -20.15 -13.84
N ASP A 85 4.43 -20.55 -12.71
CA ASP A 85 3.82 -20.40 -11.38
C ASP A 85 3.98 -18.96 -10.86
N VAL A 86 5.05 -18.29 -11.29
CA VAL A 86 5.28 -16.86 -11.03
C VAL A 86 4.56 -16.04 -12.08
N GLY A 87 3.33 -15.63 -11.78
CA GLY A 87 2.66 -14.54 -12.48
C GLY A 87 1.38 -14.90 -13.22
N ASP A 88 1.20 -16.11 -13.74
CA ASP A 88 -0.10 -16.49 -14.31
C ASP A 88 -1.19 -16.55 -13.24
N GLY A 89 -0.83 -16.89 -11.99
CA GLY A 89 -1.72 -16.80 -10.82
C GLY A 89 -2.28 -15.39 -10.61
N ALA A 90 -1.51 -14.34 -10.95
CA ALA A 90 -1.94 -12.96 -10.80
C ALA A 90 -3.19 -12.66 -11.64
N LYS A 91 -3.35 -13.28 -12.82
CA LYS A 91 -4.52 -13.10 -13.72
C LYS A 91 -5.85 -13.42 -13.05
N ALA A 92 -5.85 -14.24 -11.99
CA ALA A 92 -7.07 -14.56 -11.24
C ALA A 92 -7.64 -13.37 -10.46
N PHE A 93 -6.81 -12.37 -10.15
CA PHE A 93 -7.16 -11.24 -9.29
C PHE A 93 -7.54 -9.98 -10.06
N PHE A 94 -7.39 -9.98 -11.39
CA PHE A 94 -7.64 -8.79 -12.22
C PHE A 94 -8.85 -8.95 -13.15
N PHE A 95 -9.61 -7.86 -13.27
CA PHE A 95 -10.81 -7.76 -14.08
C PHE A 95 -10.76 -6.52 -14.99
N PRO A 96 -11.40 -6.55 -16.18
CA PRO A 96 -12.05 -7.71 -16.79
C PRO A 96 -11.05 -8.82 -17.16
N ARG A 97 -11.55 -10.05 -17.39
CA ARG A 97 -10.69 -11.15 -17.83
C ARG A 97 -9.95 -10.76 -19.12
N GLY A 98 -8.65 -11.05 -19.15
CA GLY A 98 -7.77 -10.67 -20.25
C GLY A 98 -7.19 -9.26 -20.17
N CYS A 99 -7.56 -8.44 -19.18
CA CYS A 99 -6.94 -7.12 -19.00
C CYS A 99 -5.46 -7.21 -18.58
N LEU A 100 -5.07 -8.31 -17.91
CA LEU A 100 -3.69 -8.62 -17.56
C LEU A 100 -3.19 -9.75 -18.45
N THR A 101 -2.11 -9.49 -19.17
CA THR A 101 -1.33 -10.52 -19.88
C THR A 101 0.04 -10.68 -19.24
N THR A 102 0.63 -11.86 -19.39
CA THR A 102 1.93 -12.23 -18.85
C THR A 102 2.79 -12.80 -19.97
N ALA A 103 4.07 -12.47 -19.96
CA ALA A 103 5.08 -13.09 -20.81
C ALA A 103 6.23 -13.56 -19.93
N HIS A 104 6.69 -14.79 -20.18
CA HIS A 104 7.70 -15.46 -19.37
C HIS A 104 8.99 -15.62 -20.17
N ASP A 105 10.11 -15.22 -19.58
CA ASP A 105 11.46 -15.54 -20.05
C ASP A 105 12.16 -16.36 -18.97
N ALA A 106 12.12 -17.69 -19.12
CA ALA A 106 12.71 -18.62 -18.17
C ALA A 106 14.24 -18.50 -18.10
N ALA A 107 14.90 -18.19 -19.22
CA ALA A 107 16.36 -18.06 -19.29
C ALA A 107 16.83 -16.82 -18.52
N ALA A 108 16.11 -15.70 -18.68
CA ALA A 108 16.38 -14.47 -17.94
C ALA A 108 15.76 -14.45 -16.53
N ARG A 109 14.95 -15.46 -16.17
CA ARG A 109 14.13 -15.52 -14.95
C ARG A 109 13.31 -14.25 -14.75
N THR A 110 12.58 -13.88 -15.79
CA THR A 110 11.84 -12.62 -15.86
C THR A 110 10.40 -12.89 -16.28
N VAL A 111 9.47 -12.18 -15.63
CA VAL A 111 8.04 -12.18 -15.95
C VAL A 111 7.64 -10.75 -16.25
N THR A 112 7.00 -10.54 -17.39
CA THR A 112 6.48 -9.24 -17.80
C THR A 112 4.96 -9.25 -17.71
N TYR A 113 4.42 -8.35 -16.89
CA TYR A 113 3.00 -8.12 -16.68
C TYR A 113 2.55 -6.91 -17.49
N THR A 114 1.62 -7.09 -18.41
CA THR A 114 1.05 -5.98 -19.19
C THR A 114 -0.40 -5.78 -18.80
N PHE A 115 -0.70 -4.58 -18.27
CA PHE A 115 -2.02 -4.19 -17.82
C PHE A 115 -2.71 -3.27 -18.83
N GLY A 116 -3.94 -3.62 -19.21
CA GLY A 116 -4.79 -2.88 -20.13
C GLY A 116 -6.03 -2.28 -19.45
N GLY A 117 -5.85 -1.51 -18.37
CA GLY A 117 -6.95 -0.87 -17.64
C GLY A 117 -7.62 -1.79 -16.61
N CYS A 118 -6.84 -2.61 -15.92
CA CYS A 118 -7.34 -3.58 -14.96
C CYS A 118 -7.90 -2.96 -13.67
N ILE A 119 -8.80 -3.69 -13.05
CA ILE A 119 -9.23 -3.56 -11.66
C ILE A 119 -8.65 -4.76 -10.91
N GLY A 120 -7.88 -4.49 -9.86
CA GLY A 120 -7.28 -5.50 -8.99
C GLY A 120 -7.96 -5.55 -7.61
N PRO A 121 -7.45 -6.38 -6.71
CA PRO A 121 -7.97 -6.47 -5.35
C PRO A 121 -7.66 -5.19 -4.56
N ASN A 122 -8.26 -5.06 -3.37
CA ASN A 122 -8.01 -3.97 -2.43
C ASN A 122 -8.27 -2.55 -2.98
N GLY A 123 -9.12 -2.41 -3.99
CA GLY A 123 -9.51 -1.12 -4.55
C GLY A 123 -8.56 -0.57 -5.62
N LEU A 124 -7.57 -1.35 -6.07
CA LEU A 124 -6.75 -1.01 -7.23
C LEU A 124 -7.64 -0.95 -8.47
N ALA A 125 -7.68 0.20 -9.15
CA ALA A 125 -8.45 0.36 -10.37
C ALA A 125 -7.64 1.07 -11.45
N ARG A 126 -8.07 0.94 -12.71
CA ARG A 126 -7.47 1.62 -13.88
C ARG A 126 -5.96 1.35 -14.00
N ILE A 127 -5.53 0.15 -13.65
CA ILE A 127 -4.13 -0.25 -13.74
C ILE A 127 -3.77 -0.39 -15.21
N ALA A 128 -2.81 0.39 -15.69
CA ALA A 128 -2.37 0.33 -17.08
C ALA A 128 -0.88 0.58 -17.20
N GLY A 129 -0.21 -0.17 -18.06
CA GLY A 129 1.24 -0.11 -18.23
C GLY A 129 1.89 -1.48 -18.09
N VAL A 130 3.21 -1.48 -17.97
CA VAL A 130 4.02 -2.71 -17.92
C VAL A 130 4.81 -2.75 -16.63
N VAL A 131 4.80 -3.92 -15.97
CA VAL A 131 5.66 -4.23 -14.84
C VAL A 131 6.54 -5.41 -15.22
N THR A 132 7.85 -5.27 -15.07
CA THR A 132 8.80 -6.36 -15.26
C THR A 132 9.29 -6.82 -13.90
N ALA A 133 9.15 -8.11 -13.60
CA ALA A 133 9.65 -8.73 -12.38
C ALA A 133 10.73 -9.76 -12.74
N ARG A 134 11.96 -9.51 -12.30
CA ARG A 134 13.02 -10.52 -12.30
C ARG A 134 12.97 -11.28 -10.99
N TYR A 135 13.02 -12.61 -11.02
CA TYR A 135 12.90 -13.43 -9.83
C TYR A 135 14.13 -14.29 -9.57
N ALA A 136 14.40 -14.54 -8.29
CA ALA A 136 15.40 -15.48 -7.83
C ALA A 136 14.83 -16.31 -6.68
N VAL A 137 15.00 -17.63 -6.79
CA VAL A 137 14.47 -18.60 -5.83
C VAL A 137 15.64 -19.23 -5.08
N ALA A 138 15.51 -19.31 -3.77
CA ALA A 138 16.39 -20.06 -2.88
C ALA A 138 15.53 -20.87 -1.89
N PRO A 139 16.07 -21.89 -1.22
CA PRO A 139 15.32 -22.63 -0.20
C PRO A 139 14.68 -21.69 0.82
N GLY A 140 13.35 -21.74 0.95
CA GLY A 140 12.60 -20.89 1.88
C GLY A 140 12.52 -19.39 1.54
N SER A 141 13.01 -18.95 0.37
CA SER A 141 13.07 -17.53 -0.01
C SER A 141 12.81 -17.27 -1.49
N LEU A 142 12.01 -16.24 -1.78
CA LEU A 142 11.75 -15.72 -3.12
C LEU A 142 12.13 -14.24 -3.15
N THR A 143 13.05 -13.87 -4.04
CA THR A 143 13.40 -12.47 -4.30
C THR A 143 12.81 -12.03 -5.63
N LEU A 144 12.26 -10.83 -5.65
CA LEU A 144 11.73 -10.17 -6.84
C LEU A 144 12.34 -8.78 -6.96
N ASP A 145 12.92 -8.49 -8.11
CA ASP A 145 13.31 -7.15 -8.52
C ASP A 145 12.28 -6.66 -9.55
N LEU A 146 11.47 -5.69 -9.16
CA LEU A 146 10.36 -5.14 -9.93
C LEU A 146 10.74 -3.78 -10.50
N THR A 147 10.35 -3.56 -11.75
CA THR A 147 10.50 -2.28 -12.43
C THR A 147 9.25 -1.94 -13.24
N ALA A 148 8.88 -0.68 -13.27
CA ALA A 148 7.83 -0.15 -14.13
C ALA A 148 8.12 1.32 -14.47
N THR A 149 7.68 1.74 -15.66
CA THR A 149 7.77 3.13 -16.12
C THR A 149 6.40 3.56 -16.59
N ASP A 150 6.01 4.80 -16.26
CA ASP A 150 4.71 5.39 -16.59
C ASP A 150 3.51 4.50 -16.18
N LEU A 151 3.67 3.70 -15.12
CA LEU A 151 2.62 2.79 -14.65
C LEU A 151 1.49 3.63 -14.07
N ARG A 152 0.30 3.47 -14.64
CA ARG A 152 -0.90 4.14 -14.14
C ARG A 152 -1.59 3.22 -13.16
N ILE A 153 -1.80 3.71 -11.94
CA ILE A 153 -2.64 3.05 -10.95
C ILE A 153 -3.61 4.10 -10.44
N ASN A 154 -4.90 3.81 -10.49
CA ASN A 154 -5.97 4.73 -10.18
C ASN A 154 -5.88 6.04 -11.00
N ARG A 155 -5.41 7.12 -10.39
CA ARG A 155 -5.16 8.42 -11.03
C ARG A 155 -3.68 8.85 -10.93
N ALA A 156 -2.84 8.04 -10.31
CA ALA A 156 -1.41 8.29 -10.20
C ALA A 156 -0.68 7.71 -11.43
N THR A 157 0.47 8.28 -11.75
CA THR A 157 1.43 7.73 -12.71
C THR A 157 2.74 7.55 -11.97
N VAL A 158 3.30 6.35 -11.98
CA VAL A 158 4.41 5.98 -11.13
C VAL A 158 5.47 5.26 -11.96
N ASP A 159 6.70 5.76 -11.90
CA ASP A 159 7.88 4.97 -12.17
C ASP A 159 8.29 4.29 -10.88
N TRP A 160 8.59 3.01 -10.97
CA TRP A 160 8.73 2.16 -9.81
C TRP A 160 9.94 1.26 -10.00
N SER A 161 10.82 1.23 -9.00
CA SER A 161 11.82 0.19 -8.85
C SER A 161 11.72 -0.36 -7.43
N ALA A 162 11.56 -1.67 -7.26
CA ALA A 162 11.56 -2.26 -5.92
C ALA A 162 12.21 -3.63 -5.88
N ARG A 163 12.66 -3.98 -4.69
CA ARG A 163 13.05 -5.33 -4.31
C ARG A 163 12.09 -5.85 -3.25
N ALA A 164 11.45 -6.99 -3.51
CA ALA A 164 10.69 -7.74 -2.53
C ALA A 164 11.43 -9.03 -2.20
N VAL A 165 11.69 -9.28 -0.92
CA VAL A 165 12.26 -10.54 -0.43
C VAL A 165 11.21 -11.20 0.44
N VAL A 166 10.64 -12.29 -0.03
CA VAL A 166 9.64 -13.10 0.67
C VAL A 166 10.34 -14.30 1.29
N SER A 167 10.11 -14.54 2.58
CA SER A 167 10.60 -15.72 3.28
C SER A 167 9.45 -16.50 3.91
N ALA A 168 9.66 -17.81 4.07
CA ALA A 168 8.69 -18.71 4.67
C ALA A 168 9.31 -19.59 5.75
N THR A 169 8.63 -19.67 6.89
CA THR A 169 8.97 -20.56 8.00
C THR A 169 7.69 -21.24 8.49
N GLY A 170 7.48 -22.50 8.13
CA GLY A 170 6.22 -23.21 8.40
C GLY A 170 5.02 -22.50 7.74
N ALA A 171 4.00 -22.14 8.53
CA ALA A 171 2.86 -21.35 8.07
C ALA A 171 3.12 -19.84 8.09
N GLN A 172 4.17 -19.38 8.75
CA GLN A 172 4.52 -17.96 8.81
C GLN A 172 5.16 -17.51 7.51
N ARG A 173 4.88 -16.28 7.14
CA ARG A 173 5.46 -15.61 5.99
C ARG A 173 5.88 -14.20 6.36
N SER A 174 6.95 -13.75 5.74
CA SER A 174 7.34 -12.35 5.79
C SER A 174 7.80 -11.85 4.43
N MET A 175 7.61 -10.56 4.20
CA MET A 175 8.10 -9.86 3.02
C MET A 175 8.80 -8.59 3.46
N THR A 176 10.08 -8.44 3.11
CA THR A 176 10.73 -7.13 3.13
C THR A 176 10.63 -6.53 1.73
N TRP A 177 9.97 -5.38 1.63
CA TRP A 177 9.82 -4.64 0.39
C TRP A 177 10.58 -3.32 0.51
N LYS A 178 11.49 -3.07 -0.43
CA LYS A 178 12.24 -1.82 -0.56
C LYS A 178 11.95 -1.23 -1.92
N GLY A 179 11.35 -0.04 -1.97
CA GLY A 179 10.91 0.60 -3.19
C GLY A 179 11.44 2.02 -3.36
N GLN A 180 11.58 2.42 -4.61
CA GLN A 180 11.78 3.77 -5.09
C GLN A 180 10.62 4.07 -6.05
N LEU A 181 9.94 5.18 -5.81
CA LEU A 181 8.80 5.63 -6.61
C LEU A 181 9.05 7.04 -7.07
N SER A 182 8.83 7.31 -8.35
CA SER A 182 8.75 8.68 -8.87
C SER A 182 7.52 8.85 -9.76
N GLY A 183 7.15 10.08 -10.10
CA GLY A 183 6.08 10.36 -11.05
C GLY A 183 5.09 11.39 -10.51
N LYS A 184 3.78 11.10 -10.62
CA LYS A 184 2.70 12.01 -10.26
C LYS A 184 1.66 11.33 -9.38
N THR A 185 1.25 12.00 -8.30
CA THR A 185 0.15 11.56 -7.43
C THR A 185 -1.20 11.67 -8.15
N ALA A 186 -2.27 11.13 -7.55
CA ALA A 186 -3.64 11.24 -8.07
C ALA A 186 -4.14 12.69 -8.23
N ARG A 187 -3.47 13.67 -7.61
CA ARG A 187 -3.76 15.10 -7.72
C ARG A 187 -2.78 15.84 -8.66
N GLY A 188 -1.96 15.11 -9.41
CA GLY A 188 -1.03 15.66 -10.40
C GLY A 188 0.23 16.30 -9.81
N ARG A 189 0.53 16.02 -8.53
CA ARG A 189 1.74 16.55 -7.87
C ARG A 189 2.92 15.63 -8.10
N ASP A 190 4.11 16.20 -8.24
CA ASP A 190 5.36 15.42 -8.32
C ASP A 190 5.51 14.51 -7.10
N LEU A 191 6.04 13.32 -7.34
CA LEU A 191 6.31 12.27 -6.37
C LEU A 191 7.76 11.81 -6.59
N ALA A 192 8.54 11.72 -5.52
CA ALA A 192 9.87 11.10 -5.53
C ALA A 192 10.18 10.56 -4.13
N ARG A 193 10.03 9.25 -3.92
CA ARG A 193 10.07 8.64 -2.58
C ARG A 193 10.80 7.31 -2.55
N SER A 194 11.39 7.01 -1.41
CA SER A 194 11.95 5.71 -1.06
C SER A 194 11.20 5.14 0.12
N ALA A 195 10.91 3.85 0.10
CA ALA A 195 10.17 3.17 1.15
C ALA A 195 10.79 1.80 1.46
N GLU A 196 10.76 1.42 2.73
CA GLU A 196 11.14 0.12 3.24
C GLU A 196 10.07 -0.36 4.22
N THR A 197 9.45 -1.49 3.91
CA THR A 197 8.37 -2.06 4.71
C THR A 197 8.59 -3.55 4.92
N SER A 198 8.29 -4.02 6.12
CA SER A 198 8.19 -5.42 6.48
C SER A 198 6.71 -5.77 6.63
N VAL A 199 6.25 -6.78 5.89
CA VAL A 199 4.90 -7.32 5.98
C VAL A 199 5.00 -8.75 6.50
N ARG A 200 4.18 -9.10 7.49
CA ARG A 200 4.12 -10.44 8.08
C ARG A 200 2.69 -10.95 8.05
N TRP A 201 2.50 -12.23 7.73
CA TRP A 201 1.20 -12.88 7.75
C TRP A 201 1.35 -14.37 8.00
N GLN A 202 0.24 -15.04 8.27
CA GLN A 202 0.19 -16.48 8.45
C GLN A 202 -0.73 -17.10 7.40
N VAL A 203 -0.28 -18.19 6.77
CA VAL A 203 -1.09 -18.92 5.79
C VAL A 203 -2.33 -19.47 6.47
N GLY A 204 -3.50 -19.24 5.87
CA GLY A 204 -4.80 -19.63 6.42
C GLY A 204 -5.43 -18.57 7.33
N GLU A 205 -4.67 -17.58 7.77
CA GLU A 205 -5.18 -16.48 8.60
C GLU A 205 -5.49 -15.24 7.75
N PRO A 206 -6.57 -14.51 8.05
CA PRO A 206 -6.94 -13.30 7.31
C PRO A 206 -6.20 -12.05 7.81
N CYS A 207 -5.06 -12.21 8.49
CA CYS A 207 -4.39 -11.14 9.24
C CYS A 207 -3.04 -10.77 8.65
N ILE A 208 -2.71 -9.48 8.70
CA ILE A 208 -1.42 -8.93 8.30
C ILE A 208 -0.86 -8.04 9.40
N ALA A 209 0.46 -8.01 9.51
CA ALA A 209 1.21 -7.03 10.29
C ALA A 209 2.20 -6.29 9.39
N VAL A 210 2.35 -4.99 9.62
CA VAL A 210 3.15 -4.07 8.80
C VAL A 210 3.97 -3.16 9.71
N ASP A 211 5.26 -3.08 9.41
CA ASP A 211 6.18 -2.09 9.94
C ASP A 211 6.92 -1.45 8.76
N GLY A 212 7.31 -0.19 8.88
CA GLY A 212 8.13 0.39 7.83
C GLY A 212 8.31 1.88 7.92
N THR A 213 9.15 2.38 7.02
CA THR A 213 9.40 3.80 6.86
C THR A 213 9.42 4.15 5.38
N ALA A 214 8.90 5.32 5.06
CA ALA A 214 8.98 5.90 3.73
C ALA A 214 9.37 7.36 3.85
N GLN A 215 10.17 7.88 2.94
CA GLN A 215 10.54 9.28 2.92
C GLN A 215 10.84 9.77 1.51
N GLY A 216 10.72 11.08 1.31
CA GLY A 216 11.03 11.74 0.06
C GLY A 216 10.15 12.96 -0.15
N ASP A 217 10.00 13.36 -1.40
CA ASP A 217 9.32 14.57 -1.82
C ASP A 217 7.91 14.28 -2.37
N VAL A 218 6.96 15.17 -2.05
CA VAL A 218 5.72 15.34 -2.83
C VAL A 218 5.47 16.81 -3.12
N GLY A 219 5.44 17.15 -4.41
CA GLY A 219 5.19 18.51 -4.87
C GLY A 219 6.12 19.55 -4.23
N GLY A 220 7.41 19.22 -4.11
CA GLY A 220 8.45 20.08 -3.52
C GLY A 220 8.47 20.14 -2.00
N ARG A 221 7.77 19.21 -1.32
CA ARG A 221 7.77 19.11 0.14
C ARG A 221 8.26 17.75 0.62
N GLY A 222 9.29 17.79 1.47
CA GLY A 222 9.83 16.61 2.13
C GLY A 222 8.86 16.06 3.19
N VAL A 223 8.55 14.78 3.09
CA VAL A 223 7.65 14.07 4.01
C VAL A 223 8.25 12.72 4.37
N ARG A 224 8.16 12.33 5.64
CA ARG A 224 8.47 10.99 6.14
C ARG A 224 7.21 10.35 6.72
N THR A 225 7.00 9.09 6.42
CA THR A 225 5.94 8.24 6.97
C THR A 225 6.59 7.11 7.75
N GLU A 226 6.13 6.85 8.97
CA GLU A 226 6.52 5.72 9.80
C GLU A 226 5.28 4.90 10.12
N VAL A 227 5.35 3.59 9.93
CA VAL A 227 4.32 2.63 10.33
C VAL A 227 4.94 1.72 11.38
N LYS A 228 4.32 1.62 12.55
CA LYS A 228 4.82 0.83 13.68
C LYS A 228 3.73 -0.09 14.20
N ALA A 229 4.05 -1.37 14.33
CA ALA A 229 3.19 -2.40 14.91
C ALA A 229 1.75 -2.38 14.36
N TYR A 230 1.58 -2.00 13.08
CA TYR A 230 0.24 -1.98 12.49
C TYR A 230 -0.15 -3.43 12.19
N ALA A 231 -1.22 -3.92 12.81
CA ALA A 231 -1.76 -5.23 12.51
C ALA A 231 -3.27 -5.14 12.31
N ARG A 232 -3.82 -5.95 11.41
CA ARG A 232 -5.27 -6.06 11.21
C ARG A 232 -5.64 -7.39 10.58
N CYS A 233 -6.84 -7.87 10.90
CA CYS A 233 -7.49 -8.98 10.20
C CYS A 233 -8.55 -8.46 9.21
N ARG A 234 -8.91 -9.28 8.22
CA ARG A 234 -9.98 -8.95 7.28
C ARG A 234 -11.30 -8.69 8.02
N GLY A 235 -11.89 -7.52 7.80
CA GLY A 235 -13.14 -7.10 8.44
C GLY A 235 -12.95 -6.44 9.82
N GLU A 236 -11.80 -6.64 10.44
CA GLU A 236 -11.50 -6.14 11.78
C GLU A 236 -10.85 -4.76 11.76
N CYS A 237 -10.94 -4.09 12.91
CA CYS A 237 -10.19 -2.86 13.15
C CYS A 237 -8.70 -3.15 13.37
N PRO A 238 -7.82 -2.16 13.12
CA PRO A 238 -6.41 -2.29 13.48
C PRO A 238 -6.23 -2.60 14.97
N GLU A 239 -5.33 -3.52 15.26
CA GLU A 239 -5.00 -3.94 16.62
C GLU A 239 -4.47 -2.77 17.47
N ALA A 240 -4.68 -2.86 18.78
CA ALA A 240 -4.19 -1.87 19.72
C ALA A 240 -2.66 -1.79 19.72
N GLY A 241 -2.13 -0.58 19.84
CA GLY A 241 -0.67 -0.34 19.93
C GLY A 241 0.02 -0.04 18.60
N GLY A 242 -0.68 -0.23 17.47
CA GLY A 242 -0.19 0.22 16.17
C GLY A 242 -0.25 1.75 16.02
N SER A 243 0.67 2.32 15.23
CA SER A 243 0.58 3.72 14.82
C SER A 243 1.12 4.01 13.42
N ILE A 244 0.63 5.10 12.84
CA ILE A 244 1.10 5.67 11.57
C ILE A 244 1.42 7.14 11.81
N LYS A 245 2.68 7.55 11.58
CA LYS A 245 3.14 8.92 11.77
C LYS A 245 3.62 9.52 10.46
N VAL A 246 3.10 10.70 10.11
CA VAL A 246 3.55 11.50 8.97
C VAL A 246 4.25 12.73 9.52
N THR A 247 5.48 12.99 9.07
CA THR A 247 6.33 14.10 9.51
C THR A 247 6.77 14.92 8.31
N SER A 248 6.64 16.25 8.39
CA SER A 248 7.26 17.15 7.43
C SER A 248 8.76 17.23 7.71
N LEU A 249 9.58 16.97 6.69
CA LEU A 249 11.04 17.09 6.79
C LEU A 249 11.53 18.54 6.70
N THR A 250 10.63 19.49 6.43
CA THR A 250 10.97 20.91 6.30
C THR A 250 10.89 21.64 7.63
N ASN A 251 9.95 21.26 8.50
CA ASN A 251 9.67 21.98 9.75
C ASN A 251 9.39 21.06 10.95
N ASP A 252 9.66 19.76 10.82
CA ASP A 252 9.48 18.72 11.84
C ASP A 252 8.07 18.63 12.46
N ARG A 253 7.06 19.23 11.81
CA ARG A 253 5.67 19.02 12.22
C ARG A 253 5.23 17.62 11.88
N SER A 254 4.43 17.00 12.75
CA SER A 254 3.96 15.65 12.54
C SER A 254 2.50 15.46 12.91
N LEU A 255 1.87 14.48 12.26
CA LEU A 255 0.57 13.93 12.57
C LEU A 255 0.75 12.44 12.83
N GLU A 256 0.29 11.96 13.98
CA GLU A 256 0.34 10.55 14.35
C GLU A 256 -1.06 10.01 14.58
N LEU A 257 -1.38 8.90 13.94
CA LEU A 257 -2.60 8.14 14.12
C LEU A 257 -2.28 6.89 14.94
N SER A 258 -2.85 6.76 16.13
CA SER A 258 -2.67 5.59 17.01
C SER A 258 -3.97 4.79 17.12
N PHE A 259 -3.86 3.47 17.10
CA PHE A 259 -4.98 2.54 17.16
C PHE A 259 -5.14 1.93 18.55
N ASP A 260 -6.38 1.84 19.04
CA ASP A 260 -6.72 1.32 20.37
C ASP A 260 -7.39 -0.07 20.33
N GLY A 261 -7.43 -0.72 19.15
CA GLY A 261 -8.11 -2.00 18.95
C GLY A 261 -9.61 -1.88 18.71
N THR A 262 -10.17 -0.67 18.73
CA THR A 262 -11.58 -0.41 18.44
C THR A 262 -11.77 0.24 17.07
N ASN A 263 -13.00 0.61 16.73
CA ASN A 263 -13.31 1.42 15.56
C ASN A 263 -12.94 2.91 15.71
N LYS A 264 -12.09 3.24 16.68
CA LYS A 264 -11.59 4.59 16.91
C LYS A 264 -10.07 4.61 16.81
N ALA A 265 -9.56 5.69 16.27
CA ALA A 265 -8.14 6.00 16.27
C ALA A 265 -7.94 7.42 16.80
N THR A 266 -6.83 7.64 17.50
CA THR A 266 -6.46 8.97 17.99
C THR A 266 -5.47 9.60 17.04
N LEU A 267 -5.85 10.73 16.44
CA LEU A 267 -4.96 11.59 15.69
C LEU A 267 -4.34 12.61 16.65
N ARG A 268 -3.01 12.70 16.69
CA ARG A 268 -2.25 13.66 17.49
C ARG A 268 -1.31 14.46 16.60
N ALA A 269 -1.43 15.78 16.63
CA ALA A 269 -0.47 16.68 16.00
C ALA A 269 0.71 16.95 16.94
N SER A 270 1.89 17.26 16.40
CA SER A 270 3.06 17.67 17.19
C SER A 270 2.82 18.94 18.01
N THR A 271 1.80 19.74 17.66
CA THR A 271 1.34 20.90 18.45
C THR A 271 0.57 20.52 19.72
N GLY A 272 0.41 19.22 20.02
CA GLY A 272 -0.36 18.70 21.15
C GLY A 272 -1.87 18.60 20.90
N ARG A 273 -2.37 19.05 19.74
CA ARG A 273 -3.79 18.91 19.38
C ARG A 273 -4.13 17.45 19.13
N THR A 274 -5.31 17.04 19.58
CA THR A 274 -5.83 15.69 19.36
C THR A 274 -7.21 15.70 18.74
N ALA A 275 -7.52 14.64 17.99
CA ALA A 275 -8.84 14.36 17.45
C ALA A 275 -9.08 12.86 17.46
N THR A 276 -10.33 12.45 17.59
CA THR A 276 -10.73 11.04 17.42
C THR A 276 -11.29 10.85 16.02
N VAL A 277 -10.79 9.83 15.32
CA VAL A 277 -11.26 9.41 14.01
C VAL A 277 -12.03 8.11 14.19
N THR A 278 -13.30 8.10 13.80
CA THR A 278 -14.08 6.86 13.72
C THR A 278 -13.81 6.18 12.38
N MET A 279 -13.41 4.92 12.43
CA MET A 279 -13.11 4.08 11.29
C MET A 279 -14.31 3.20 10.93
N LEU A 280 -14.39 2.82 9.66
CA LEU A 280 -15.36 1.84 9.16
C LEU A 280 -14.73 0.45 9.24
N CYS A 281 -14.69 -0.11 10.45
CA CYS A 281 -14.17 -1.45 10.74
C CYS A 281 -14.90 -2.05 11.95
N GLY A 282 -14.80 -3.37 12.15
CA GLY A 282 -15.48 -4.07 13.24
C GLY A 282 -16.98 -4.25 13.02
N GLY A 283 -17.41 -4.26 11.75
CA GLY A 283 -18.78 -4.56 11.37
C GLY A 283 -18.97 -6.06 11.19
N GLY A 284 -19.49 -6.71 12.23
CA GLY A 284 -20.34 -7.89 12.08
C GLY A 284 -21.74 -7.48 11.65
#